data_AF-A0A1B1U6Q6-F1
#
_entry.id   AF-A0A1B1U6Q6-F1
#
_cell.length_a   1.000
_cell.length_b   1.000
_cell.length_c   1.000
_cell.angle_alpha   90.00
_cell.angle_beta   90.00
_cell.angle_gamma   90.00
#
_symmetry.space_group_name_H-M   'P 1'
#
loop_
_entity.id
_entity.type
_entity.pdbx_description
1 polymer ?
#
loop_
_entity_poly.entity_id
_entity_poly.type
_entity_poly.pdbx_seq_one_letter_code
_entity_poly.pdbx_strand_id
1 'polypeptide(L)'
;MQTLEGKPQIDYPTQWEYRLIGSQREALLALIEEVIEHPSVIKDGQQSSGGKFVSVIVQTLVQDEAERDRIFMRFKQSSVVNLVL
;
A
#
# COMPACT_ATOMS: atom_id res chain seq x y z
N MET A 1 14.52 -32.90 -11.26
CA MET A 1 15.25 -31.68 -10.93
C MET A 1 14.35 -30.89 -9.97
N GLN A 2 14.79 -30.67 -8.74
CA GLN A 2 14.00 -29.98 -7.71
C GLN A 2 14.40 -28.50 -7.72
N THR A 3 13.51 -27.61 -8.14
CA THR A 3 13.66 -26.16 -7.98
C THR A 3 12.76 -25.73 -6.82
N LEU A 4 13.36 -25.54 -5.65
CA LEU A 4 12.72 -25.03 -4.44
C LEU A 4 12.75 -23.49 -4.44
N GLU A 5 12.20 -22.83 -5.45
CA GLU A 5 12.31 -21.37 -5.57
C GLU A 5 11.03 -20.75 -6.18
N GLY A 6 9.87 -21.23 -5.74
CA GLY A 6 8.56 -20.76 -6.23
C GLY A 6 8.16 -19.41 -5.64
N LYS A 7 8.86 -18.31 -5.99
CA LYS A 7 8.22 -17.00 -5.91
C LYS A 7 7.08 -17.00 -6.94
N PRO A 8 5.87 -16.56 -6.58
CA PRO A 8 4.78 -16.47 -7.54
C PRO A 8 5.22 -15.61 -8.72
N GLN A 9 5.06 -16.12 -9.93
CA GLN A 9 5.26 -15.31 -11.13
C GLN A 9 4.10 -14.30 -11.17
N ILE A 10 4.42 -13.03 -10.93
CA ILE A 10 3.46 -11.95 -11.00
C ILE A 10 3.56 -11.37 -12.41
N ASP A 11 2.48 -11.47 -13.17
CA ASP A 11 2.37 -10.81 -14.47
C ASP A 11 2.08 -9.33 -14.26
N TYR A 12 2.96 -8.47 -14.74
CA TYR A 12 2.80 -7.02 -14.70
C TYR A 12 2.42 -6.48 -16.09
N PRO A 13 1.68 -5.35 -16.18
CA PRO A 13 1.14 -4.57 -15.07
C PRO A 13 -0.05 -5.26 -14.39
N THR A 14 -0.12 -5.14 -13.06
CA THR A 14 -1.21 -5.73 -12.27
C THR A 14 -1.74 -4.76 -11.23
N GLN A 15 -2.99 -4.94 -10.83
CA GLN A 15 -3.60 -4.13 -9.79
C GLN A 15 -3.13 -4.63 -8.43
N TRP A 16 -2.42 -3.76 -7.71
CA TRP A 16 -1.91 -4.03 -6.37
C TRP A 16 -2.70 -3.25 -5.34
N GLU A 17 -2.93 -3.86 -4.18
CA GLU A 17 -3.59 -3.23 -3.05
C GLU A 17 -2.59 -3.09 -1.90
N TYR A 18 -2.51 -1.90 -1.32
CA TYR A 18 -1.79 -1.65 -0.07
C TYR A 18 -2.78 -1.22 1.00
N ARG A 19 -2.64 -1.76 2.19
CA ARG A 19 -3.42 -1.33 3.34
C ARG A 19 -2.51 -0.57 4.29
N LEU A 20 -2.77 0.72 4.41
CA LEU A 20 -2.09 1.62 5.32
C LEU A 20 -2.89 1.73 6.62
N ILE A 21 -2.25 1.48 7.75
CA ILE A 21 -2.83 1.65 9.07
C ILE A 21 -2.08 2.78 9.76
N GLY A 22 -2.82 3.81 10.13
CA GLY A 22 -2.28 5.02 10.73
C GLY A 22 -3.20 5.57 11.81
N SER A 23 -2.83 6.72 12.36
CA SER A 23 -3.64 7.42 13.36
C SER A 23 -4.55 8.49 12.75
N GLN A 24 -4.21 8.99 11.56
CA GLN A 24 -4.91 10.11 10.93
C GLN A 24 -5.17 9.84 9.44
N ARG A 25 -6.45 9.78 9.06
CA ARG A 25 -6.88 9.47 7.69
C ARG A 25 -6.36 10.48 6.68
N GLU A 26 -6.51 11.77 6.96
CA GLU A 26 -6.11 12.85 6.05
C GLU A 26 -4.60 12.81 5.76
N ALA A 27 -3.78 12.52 6.76
CA ALA A 27 -2.34 12.37 6.58
C ALA A 27 -1.99 11.15 5.71
N LEU A 28 -2.73 10.04 5.83
CA LEU A 28 -2.56 8.88 4.95
C LEU A 28 -2.96 9.20 3.51
N LEU A 29 -4.07 9.94 3.31
CA LEU A 29 -4.51 10.36 1.98
C LEU A 29 -3.48 11.26 1.30
N ALA A 30 -2.97 12.26 2.03
CA ALA A 30 -1.91 13.15 1.53
C ALA A 30 -0.64 12.37 1.15
N LEU A 31 -0.24 11.39 1.97
CA LEU A 31 0.89 10.52 1.65
C LEU A 31 0.62 9.67 0.40
N ILE A 32 -0.59 9.14 0.24
CA ILE A 32 -0.95 8.35 -0.95
C ILE A 32 -0.83 9.21 -2.21
N GLU A 33 -1.33 10.45 -2.19
CA GLU A 33 -1.21 11.38 -3.30
C GLU A 33 0.24 11.81 -3.58
N GLU A 34 1.08 11.88 -2.55
CA GLU A 34 2.52 12.17 -2.71
C GLU A 34 3.30 10.99 -3.30
N VAL A 35 2.95 9.76 -2.92
CA VAL A 35 3.68 8.55 -3.32
C VAL A 35 3.19 8.00 -4.66
N ILE A 36 1.89 8.10 -4.94
CA ILE A 36 1.27 7.56 -6.14
C ILE A 36 0.92 8.70 -7.09
N GLU A 37 1.70 8.84 -8.17
CA GLU A 37 1.53 9.90 -9.17
C GLU A 37 0.40 9.62 -10.17
N HIS A 38 -0.17 8.41 -10.16
CA HIS A 38 -1.17 7.93 -11.12
C HIS A 38 -2.52 7.64 -10.46
N PRO A 39 -3.63 7.53 -11.22
CA PRO A 39 -4.94 7.27 -10.65
C PRO A 39 -4.94 5.98 -9.82
N SER A 40 -5.30 6.14 -8.54
CA SER A 40 -5.48 5.05 -7.60
C SER A 40 -6.88 5.11 -6.99
N VAL A 41 -7.39 3.95 -6.61
CA VAL A 41 -8.69 3.84 -5.94
C VAL A 41 -8.42 3.75 -4.44
N ILE A 42 -8.85 4.76 -3.71
CA ILE A 42 -8.74 4.80 -2.27
C ILE A 42 -10.06 4.33 -1.66
N LYS A 43 -9.98 3.38 -0.75
CA LYS A 43 -11.10 2.84 0.01
C LYS A 43 -10.83 2.99 1.49
N ASP A 44 -11.85 3.39 2.23
CA ASP A 44 -11.76 3.38 3.68
C ASP A 44 -11.85 1.94 4.20
N GLY A 45 -10.90 1.59 5.05
CA GLY A 45 -10.94 0.35 5.80
C GLY A 45 -11.73 0.49 7.10
N GLN A 46 -11.58 -0.50 7.97
CA GLN A 46 -12.21 -0.46 9.28
C GLN A 46 -11.54 0.59 10.18
N GLN A 47 -12.36 1.37 10.86
CA GLN A 47 -11.92 2.12 12.04
C GLN A 47 -11.87 1.18 13.23
N SER A 48 -10.78 1.23 14.00
CA SER A 48 -10.68 0.48 15.24
C SER A 48 -11.82 0.88 16.20
N SER A 49 -12.34 -0.08 16.98
CA SER A 49 -13.45 0.14 17.91
C SER A 49 -13.20 1.22 18.98
N GLY A 50 -11.95 1.67 19.14
CA GLY A 50 -11.57 2.77 20.03
C GLY A 50 -11.17 4.08 19.31
N GLY A 51 -11.34 4.19 17.99
CA GLY A 51 -11.02 5.40 17.21
C GLY A 51 -9.53 5.77 17.12
N LYS A 52 -8.64 4.97 17.70
CA LYS A 52 -7.20 5.28 17.79
C LYS A 52 -6.45 5.04 16.47
N PHE A 53 -6.94 4.11 15.66
CA PHE A 53 -6.35 3.75 14.37
C PHE A 53 -7.40 3.75 13.27
N VAL A 54 -6.98 4.28 12.13
CA VAL A 54 -7.70 4.26 10.86
C VAL A 54 -6.94 3.36 9.89
N SER A 55 -7.67 2.60 9.08
CA SER A 55 -7.10 1.87 7.96
C SER A 55 -7.60 2.46 6.66
N VAL A 56 -6.69 2.66 5.71
CA VAL A 56 -6.96 3.14 4.36
C VAL A 56 -6.37 2.12 3.41
N ILE A 57 -7.16 1.74 2.43
CA ILE A 57 -6.79 0.76 1.41
C ILE A 57 -6.59 1.54 0.12
N VAL A 58 -5.43 1.41 -0.50
CA VAL A 58 -5.13 2.02 -1.79
C VAL A 58 -4.89 0.94 -2.82
N GLN A 59 -5.65 0.99 -3.90
CA GLN A 59 -5.52 0.09 -5.04
C GLN A 59 -4.92 0.87 -6.20
N THR A 60 -3.82 0.38 -6.75
CA THR A 60 -3.08 1.06 -7.80
C THR A 60 -2.50 0.07 -8.81
N LEU A 61 -2.33 0.49 -10.06
CA LEU A 61 -1.75 -0.36 -11.10
C LEU A 61 -0.22 -0.26 -11.04
N VAL A 62 0.46 -1.35 -10.68
CA VAL A 62 1.93 -1.42 -10.67
C VAL A 62 2.43 -2.03 -11.98
N GLN A 63 3.42 -1.40 -12.59
CA GLN A 63 4.04 -1.78 -13.86
C GLN A 63 5.14 -2.83 -13.69
N ASP A 64 5.78 -2.87 -12.53
CA ASP A 64 6.85 -3.81 -12.25
C ASP A 64 7.04 -4.02 -10.72
N GLU A 65 7.87 -5.01 -10.38
CA GLU A 65 8.22 -5.31 -8.99
C GLU A 65 8.95 -4.14 -8.30
N ALA A 66 9.79 -3.41 -9.03
CA ALA A 66 10.54 -2.30 -8.46
C ALA A 66 9.63 -1.13 -8.10
N GLU A 67 8.59 -0.85 -8.88
CA GLU A 67 7.57 0.14 -8.57
C GLU A 67 6.77 -0.25 -7.34
N ARG A 68 6.33 -1.52 -7.27
CA ARG A 68 5.65 -2.04 -6.09
C ARG A 68 6.50 -1.85 -4.83
N ASP A 69 7.77 -2.26 -4.89
CA ASP A 69 8.67 -2.18 -3.75
C ASP A 69 9.04 -0.74 -3.38
N ARG A 70 9.18 0.16 -4.36
CA ARG A 70 9.36 1.60 -4.13
C ARG A 70 8.17 2.18 -3.37
N ILE A 71 6.95 1.92 -3.82
CA ILE A 71 5.71 2.41 -3.19
C ILE A 71 5.61 1.88 -1.76
N PHE A 72 5.82 0.57 -1.57
CA PHE A 72 5.80 -0.07 -0.24
C PHE A 72 6.83 0.56 0.71
N MET A 73 8.07 0.77 0.24
CA MET A 73 9.11 1.39 1.07
C MET A 73 8.78 2.83 1.43
N ARG A 74 8.25 3.63 0.50
CA ARG A 74 7.83 5.02 0.78
C ARG A 74 6.76 5.08 1.86
N PHE A 75 5.76 4.20 1.79
CA PHE A 75 4.76 4.10 2.85
C PHE A 75 5.35 3.66 4.18
N LYS A 76 6.22 2.65 4.17
CA LYS A 76 6.86 2.12 5.39
C LYS A 76 7.81 3.11 6.06
N GLN A 77 8.47 3.98 5.29
CA GLN A 77 9.38 5.01 5.81
C GLN A 77 8.65 6.24 6.36
N SER A 78 7.37 6.39 6.03
CA SER A 78 6.59 7.55 6.45
C SER A 78 6.15 7.45 7.90
N SER A 79 6.39 8.51 8.68
CA SER A 79 6.03 8.57 10.10
C SER A 79 4.52 8.56 10.36
N VAL A 80 3.69 8.82 9.33
CA VAL A 80 2.22 8.81 9.47
C VAL A 80 1.63 7.41 9.38
N VAL A 81 2.38 6.46 8.81
CA VAL A 81 1.98 5.07 8.65
C VAL A 81 2.59 4.26 9.80
N ASN A 82 1.73 3.64 10.61
CA ASN A 82 2.18 2.73 11.66
C ASN A 82 2.43 1.32 11.10
N LEU A 83 1.62 0.88 10.13
CA LEU A 83 1.75 -0.44 9.50
C LEU A 83 1.29 -0.41 8.04
N VAL A 84 2.02 -1.11 7.18
CA VAL A 84 1.65 -1.39 5.78
C VAL A 84 1.43 -2.88 5.63
N LEU A 85 0.32 -3.27 5.01
CA LEU A 85 -0.05 -4.65 4.69
C LEU A 85 -0.30 -4.81 3.18
#